data_AF-A0A1F6CBY7-F1
#
_entry.id   AF-A0A1F6CBY7-F1
#
_cell.length_a   1.000
_cell.length_b   1.000
_cell.length_c   1.000
_cell.angle_alpha   90.00
_cell.angle_beta   90.00
_cell.angle_gamma   90.00
#
_symmetry.space_group_name_H-M   'P 1'
#
loop_
_entity.id
_entity.type
_entity.pdbx_description
1 polymer ?
#
loop_
_entity_poly.entity_id
_entity_poly.type
_entity_poly.pdbx_seq_one_letter_code
_entity_poly.pdbx_strand_id
1 'polypeptide(L)'
;METFWERVKGGLFEGAMTVAERAEHLSYVGRMRLDIANDKRLMQSAFAELGRRVYRLLSEGAAEEVPKDGAVLDLLRRIRQREETLREREAALVSLMKAGKAGENPKSSEK
;
A
#
# COMPACT_ATOMS: atom_id res chain seq x y z
N MET A 1 2.88 16.75 -2.42
CA MET A 1 2.44 15.45 -1.88
C MET A 1 3.65 14.55 -1.84
N GLU A 2 4.18 14.25 -0.66
CA GLU A 2 5.24 13.25 -0.58
C GLU A 2 4.66 11.90 -1.01
N THR A 3 5.26 11.28 -2.02
CA THR A 3 4.84 9.93 -2.42
C THR A 3 5.16 8.95 -1.30
N PHE A 4 4.37 7.88 -1.13
CA PHE A 4 4.70 6.77 -0.21
C PHE A 4 6.18 6.36 -0.32
N TRP A 5 6.74 6.41 -1.52
CA TRP A 5 8.14 6.10 -1.77
C TRP A 5 9.14 7.08 -1.18
N GLU A 6 8.83 8.37 -1.09
CA GLU A 6 9.70 9.33 -0.43
C GLU A 6 9.79 9.06 1.08
N ARG A 7 8.67 8.68 1.71
CA ARG A 7 8.65 8.25 3.12
C ARG A 7 9.42 6.95 3.37
N VAL A 8 9.50 6.07 2.38
CA VAL A 8 10.20 4.78 2.47
C VAL A 8 11.71 4.91 2.19
N LYS A 9 12.13 5.78 1.26
CA LYS A 9 13.55 5.95 0.89
C LYS A 9 14.43 6.36 2.07
N GLY A 10 13.89 7.14 3.01
CA GLY A 10 14.64 7.62 4.18
C GLY A 10 14.90 6.58 5.28
N GLY A 11 14.48 5.33 5.13
CA GLY A 11 14.53 4.31 6.20
C GLY A 11 15.47 3.13 5.95
N LEU A 12 16.41 3.21 5.00
CA LEU A 12 17.41 2.15 4.85
C LEU A 12 18.28 2.11 6.12
N PHE A 13 18.31 0.96 6.78
CA PHE A 13 19.01 0.72 8.04
C PHE A 13 20.53 0.66 7.85
N GLU A 14 21.28 1.36 8.70
CA GLU A 14 22.74 1.24 8.82
C GLU A 14 23.17 0.64 10.19
N GLY A 15 22.28 -0.08 10.88
CA GLY A 15 22.54 -0.65 12.20
C GLY A 15 23.34 -1.98 12.24
N ALA A 16 23.69 -2.41 13.47
CA ALA A 16 24.53 -3.57 13.83
C ALA A 16 23.90 -4.97 13.57
N MET A 17 23.10 -5.11 12.51
CA MET A 17 22.58 -6.41 12.07
C MET A 17 23.65 -7.22 11.36
N THR A 18 23.63 -8.54 11.57
CA THR A 18 24.41 -9.50 10.79
C THR A 18 23.97 -9.51 9.33
N VAL A 19 24.81 -10.04 8.43
CA VAL A 19 24.47 -10.16 6.99
C VAL A 19 23.21 -10.99 6.78
N ALA A 20 22.99 -12.04 7.58
CA ALA A 20 21.81 -12.90 7.49
C ALA A 20 20.52 -12.13 7.86
N GLU A 21 20.52 -11.40 8.98
CA GLU A 21 19.38 -10.58 9.43
C GLU A 21 19.05 -9.47 8.42
N ARG A 22 20.08 -8.85 7.82
CA ARG A 22 19.89 -7.86 6.74
C ARG A 22 19.23 -8.48 5.52
N ALA A 23 19.65 -9.68 5.11
CA ALA A 23 19.08 -10.37 3.96
C ALA A 23 17.61 -10.76 4.19
N GLU A 24 17.29 -11.27 5.38
CA GLU A 24 15.91 -11.61 5.76
C GLU A 24 15.02 -10.36 5.79
N HIS A 25 15.50 -9.28 6.41
CA HIS A 25 14.79 -8.01 6.47
C HIS A 25 14.51 -7.43 5.07
N LEU A 26 15.52 -7.39 4.19
CA LEU A 26 15.35 -6.93 2.81
C LEU A 26 14.38 -7.82 2.03
N SER A 27 14.39 -9.13 2.25
CA SER A 27 13.46 -10.07 1.62
C SER A 27 12.01 -9.83 2.07
N TYR A 28 11.82 -9.52 3.35
CA TYR A 28 10.50 -9.17 3.90
C TYR A 28 10.01 -7.82 3.35
N VAL A 29 10.85 -6.78 3.38
CA VAL A 29 10.55 -5.48 2.75
C VAL A 29 10.22 -5.65 1.26
N GLY A 30 11.00 -6.44 0.53
CA GLY A 30 10.79 -6.72 -0.89
C GLY A 30 9.42 -7.34 -1.15
N ARG A 31 9.03 -8.37 -0.39
CA ARG A 31 7.69 -8.98 -0.49
C ARG A 31 6.58 -7.97 -0.22
N MET A 32 6.66 -7.21 0.88
CA MET A 32 5.65 -6.19 1.19
C MET A 32 5.50 -5.15 0.07
N ARG A 33 6.62 -4.74 -0.56
CA ARG A 33 6.58 -3.82 -1.70
C ARG A 33 5.89 -4.42 -2.92
N LEU A 34 6.12 -5.70 -3.21
CA LEU A 34 5.44 -6.42 -4.29
C LEU A 34 3.93 -6.54 -4.03
N ASP A 35 3.54 -6.84 -2.80
CA ASP A 35 2.13 -6.92 -2.40
C ASP A 35 1.43 -5.57 -2.59
N ILE A 36 2.04 -4.48 -2.12
CA ILE A 36 1.57 -3.11 -2.31
C ILE A 36 1.42 -2.76 -3.80
N ALA A 37 2.40 -3.14 -4.63
CA ALA A 37 2.35 -2.91 -6.07
C ALA A 37 1.21 -3.69 -6.73
N ASN A 38 0.99 -4.94 -6.32
CA ASN A 38 -0.10 -5.76 -6.83
C ASN A 38 -1.47 -5.20 -6.42
N ASP A 39 -1.65 -4.75 -5.18
CA ASP A 39 -2.89 -4.11 -4.72
C ASP A 39 -3.20 -2.84 -5.52
N LYS A 40 -2.19 -1.99 -5.73
CA LYS A 40 -2.33 -0.77 -6.55
C LYS A 40 -2.80 -1.11 -7.97
N ARG A 41 -2.21 -2.14 -8.59
CA ARG A 41 -2.61 -2.61 -9.92
C ARG A 41 -4.05 -3.14 -9.94
N LEU A 42 -4.42 -3.95 -8.95
CA LEU A 42 -5.77 -4.50 -8.83
C LEU A 42 -6.81 -3.40 -8.59
N MET A 43 -6.47 -2.38 -7.81
CA MET A 43 -7.30 -1.21 -7.58
C MET A 43 -7.48 -0.38 -8.86
N GLN A 44 -6.41 -0.14 -9.63
CA GLN A 44 -6.51 0.50 -10.94
C GLN A 44 -7.43 -0.27 -11.90
N SER A 45 -7.33 -1.60 -11.92
CA SER A 45 -8.22 -2.45 -12.72
C SER A 45 -9.69 -2.31 -12.29
N ALA A 46 -9.96 -2.28 -10.98
CA ALA A 46 -11.31 -2.11 -10.45
C ALA A 46 -11.90 -0.72 -10.78
N PHE A 47 -11.09 0.34 -10.67
CA PHE A 47 -11.52 1.68 -11.10
C PHE A 47 -11.81 1.75 -12.59
N ALA A 48 -10.98 1.12 -13.43
CA ALA A 48 -11.23 1.07 -14.87
C ALA A 48 -12.53 0.31 -15.19
N GLU A 49 -12.81 -0.77 -14.47
CA GLU A 49 -14.06 -1.53 -14.61
C GLU A 49 -15.28 -0.73 -14.15
N LEU A 50 -15.17 -0.04 -13.01
CA LEU A 50 -16.20 0.87 -12.51
C LEU A 50 -16.50 1.98 -13.52
N GLY A 51 -15.45 2.64 -14.02
CA GLY A 51 -15.56 3.67 -15.03
C GLY A 51 -16.25 3.18 -16.30
N ARG A 52 -15.90 1.98 -16.78
CA ARG A 52 -16.58 1.35 -17.94
C ARG A 52 -18.06 1.10 -17.66
N ARG A 53 -18.42 0.60 -16.47
CA ARG A 53 -19.81 0.29 -16.13
C ARG A 53 -20.65 1.56 -16.02
N VAL A 54 -20.14 2.56 -15.31
CA VAL A 54 -20.79 3.87 -15.15
C VAL A 54 -20.92 4.57 -16.50
N TYR A 55 -19.85 4.61 -17.30
CA TYR A 55 -19.88 5.20 -18.64
C TYR A 55 -20.96 4.58 -19.51
N ARG A 56 -21.06 3.23 -19.53
CA ARG A 56 -22.09 2.52 -20.28
C ARG A 56 -23.50 2.96 -19.86
N LEU A 57 -23.80 2.91 -18.57
CA LEU A 57 -25.12 3.30 -18.03
C LEU A 57 -25.47 4.75 -18.39
N LEU A 58 -24.50 5.66 -18.29
CA LEU A 58 -24.69 7.06 -18.67
C LEU A 58 -24.92 7.23 -20.18
N SER A 59 -24.17 6.49 -21.01
CA SER A 59 -24.31 6.56 -22.47
C SER A 59 -25.64 5.97 -22.97
N GLU A 60 -26.23 5.06 -22.21
CA GLU A 60 -27.53 4.45 -22.49
C GLU A 60 -28.70 5.27 -21.91
N GLY A 61 -28.42 6.41 -21.26
CA GLY A 61 -29.42 7.29 -20.65
C GLY A 61 -29.99 6.79 -19.32
N ALA A 62 -29.39 5.76 -18.72
CA ALA A 62 -29.83 5.13 -17.47
C ALA A 62 -29.03 5.65 -16.25
N ALA A 63 -28.90 6.98 -16.13
CA ALA A 63 -28.08 7.60 -15.09
C ALA A 63 -28.61 7.31 -13.67
N GLU A 64 -29.93 7.23 -13.52
CA GLU A 64 -30.64 6.90 -12.29
C GLU A 64 -30.42 5.47 -11.80
N GLU A 65 -29.92 4.58 -12.67
CA GLU A 65 -29.63 3.18 -12.35
C GLU A 65 -28.21 2.97 -11.81
N VAL A 66 -27.28 3.90 -12.03
CA VAL A 66 -25.91 3.84 -11.50
C VAL A 66 -25.85 3.54 -9.99
N PRO A 67 -26.60 4.22 -9.10
CA PRO A 67 -26.55 3.94 -7.66
C PRO A 67 -27.22 2.62 -7.25
N LYS A 68 -28.02 2.00 -8.14
CA LYS A 68 -28.74 0.74 -7.87
C LYS A 68 -28.07 -0.46 -8.53
N ASP A 69 -27.18 -0.23 -9.49
CA ASP A 69 -26.51 -1.27 -10.24
C ASP A 69 -25.64 -2.13 -9.33
N GLY A 70 -25.97 -3.42 -9.23
CA GLY A 70 -25.27 -4.36 -8.35
C GLY A 70 -23.78 -4.47 -8.68
N ALA A 71 -23.39 -4.36 -9.95
CA ALA A 71 -21.99 -4.42 -10.35
C ALA A 71 -21.22 -3.16 -9.93
N VAL A 72 -21.81 -1.97 -10.07
CA VAL A 72 -21.26 -0.72 -9.52
C VAL A 72 -21.05 -0.84 -8.01
N LEU A 73 -22.06 -1.29 -7.27
CA LEU A 73 -22.00 -1.43 -5.81
C LEU A 73 -20.93 -2.45 -5.38
N ASP A 74 -20.78 -3.57 -6.10
CA ASP A 74 -19.72 -4.55 -5.84
C ASP A 74 -18.33 -3.99 -6.09
N LEU A 75 -18.14 -3.27 -7.21
CA LEU A 75 -16.87 -2.61 -7.53
C LEU A 75 -16.49 -1.58 -6.49
N LEU A 76 -17.43 -0.75 -6.03
CA LEU A 76 -17.20 0.21 -4.95
C LEU A 76 -16.78 -0.49 -3.65
N ARG A 77 -17.43 -1.61 -3.29
CA ARG A 77 -17.08 -2.39 -2.10
C ARG A 77 -15.65 -2.95 -2.20
N ARG A 78 -15.31 -3.55 -3.35
CA ARG A 78 -13.99 -4.12 -3.62
C ARG A 78 -12.89 -3.06 -3.61
N ILE A 79 -13.17 -1.87 -4.16
CA ILE A 79 -12.24 -0.74 -4.13
C ILE A 79 -11.98 -0.31 -2.68
N ARG A 80 -13.03 -0.09 -1.88
CA ARG A 80 -12.90 0.29 -0.47
C ARG A 80 -12.09 -0.72 0.34
N GLN A 81 -12.40 -2.01 0.20
CA GLN A 81 -11.67 -3.07 0.89
C GLN A 81 -10.18 -3.06 0.51
N ARG A 82 -9.87 -2.87 -0.78
CA ARG A 82 -8.48 -2.78 -1.25
C ARG A 82 -7.76 -1.53 -0.77
N GLU A 83 -8.45 -0.39 -0.71
CA GLU A 83 -7.87 0.84 -0.16
C GLU A 83 -7.50 0.68 1.31
N GLU A 84 -8.35 0.02 2.10
CA GLU A 84 -8.08 -0.26 3.51
C GLU A 84 -6.87 -1.19 3.66
N THR A 85 -6.88 -2.33 2.96
CA THR A 85 -5.74 -3.26 2.96
C THR A 85 -4.44 -2.60 2.49
N LEU A 86 -4.51 -1.75 1.47
CA LEU A 86 -3.35 -1.01 0.97
C LEU A 86 -2.81 -0.06 2.03
N ARG A 87 -3.68 0.69 2.73
CA ARG A 87 -3.28 1.59 3.83
C ARG A 87 -2.60 0.83 4.96
N GLU A 88 -3.15 -0.31 5.36
CA GLU A 88 -2.58 -1.16 6.41
C GLU A 88 -1.18 -1.66 6.02
N ARG A 89 -1.01 -2.17 4.80
CA ARG A 89 0.28 -2.63 4.28
C ARG A 89 1.30 -1.52 4.17
N GLU A 90 0.90 -0.34 3.68
CA GLU A 90 1.75 0.84 3.61
C GLU A 90 2.17 1.30 5.03
N ALA A 91 1.25 1.33 5.98
CA ALA A 91 1.55 1.67 7.38
C ALA A 91 2.50 0.66 8.03
N ALA A 92 2.28 -0.64 7.82
CA ALA A 92 3.13 -1.70 8.32
C ALA A 92 4.56 -1.60 7.74
N LEU A 93 4.71 -1.30 6.45
CA LEU A 93 6.03 -1.10 5.85
C LEU A 93 6.74 0.14 6.45
N VAL A 94 6.02 1.24 6.65
CA VAL A 94 6.59 2.45 7.28
C VAL A 94 7.02 2.16 8.72
N SER A 95 6.21 1.44 9.49
CA SER A 95 6.55 1.03 10.85
C SER A 95 7.78 0.13 10.89
N LEU A 96 7.86 -0.86 10.01
CA LEU A 96 9.04 -1.74 9.88
C LEU A 96 10.30 -0.93 9.57
N MET A 97 10.23 0.01 8.63
CA MET A 97 11.36 0.86 8.25
C MET A 97 11.78 1.84 9.38
N LYS A 98 10.86 2.23 10.26
CA LYS A 98 11.16 3.05 11.45
C LYS A 98 11.70 2.23 12.61
N ALA A 99 11.22 0.99 12.79
CA ALA A 99 11.44 0.18 13.98
C ALA A 99 12.91 -0.11 14.27
N GLY A 100 13.79 -0.10 13.28
CA GLY A 100 15.23 -0.15 13.58
C GLY A 100 16.04 0.99 13.00
N LYS A 101 15.41 2.16 12.87
CA LYS A 101 16.07 3.39 13.32
C LYS A 101 16.15 3.48 14.85
N ALA A 102 15.22 2.85 15.59
CA ALA A 102 15.16 2.95 17.06
C ALA A 102 16.18 2.07 17.81
N GLY A 103 16.89 1.17 17.11
CA GLY A 103 17.97 0.35 17.69
C GLY A 103 19.28 1.10 17.92
N GLU A 104 19.36 2.38 17.56
CA GLU A 104 20.59 3.18 17.58
C GLU A 104 20.76 4.04 18.85
N ASN A 105 20.22 3.58 19.99
CA ASN A 105 20.58 4.21 21.27
C ASN A 105 20.62 3.23 22.45
N PRO A 106 21.77 2.59 22.67
CA PRO A 106 22.28 2.40 24.03
C PRO A 106 23.71 2.95 24.14
N LYS A 107 23.83 4.06 24.86
CA LYS A 107 25.02 4.71 25.48
C LYS A 107 26.41 4.10 25.25
N SER A 108 27.34 4.92 24.74
CA SER A 108 28.73 5.03 25.23
C SER A 108 29.18 6.48 25.00
N SER A 109 29.61 7.27 25.99
CA SER A 109 30.62 6.98 26.99
C SER A 109 30.26 7.53 28.38
N GLU A 110 30.42 6.68 29.39
CA GLU A 110 30.96 7.08 30.68
C GLU A 110 32.46 7.39 30.50
N LYS A 111 32.89 8.56 30.98
CA LYS A 111 34.02 8.70 31.91
C LYS A 111 34.00 10.08 32.55
#